data_AF-A0A1I3WGW1-F1
#
_entry.id   AF-A0A1I3WGW1-F1
#
_cell.length_a   1.000
_cell.length_b   1.000
_cell.length_c   1.000
_cell.angle_alpha   90.00
_cell.angle_beta   90.00
_cell.angle_gamma   90.00
#
_symmetry.space_group_name_H-M   'P 1'
#
loop_
_entity.id
_entity.type
_entity.pdbx_description
1 polymer ?
#
loop_
_entity_poly.entity_id
_entity_poly.type
_entity_poly.pdbx_seq_one_letter_code
_entity_poly.pdbx_strand_id
1 'polypeptide(L)' 'MDLTEFLNRGATLRTITVGSRGDFERMNRVISRHELRPVIDRVFPFDEAPAAFAYFPERTHFGKVVITHRPPAPGYP' A
#
# COMPACT_ATOMS: atom_id res chain seq x y z
N MET A 1 1.25 2.91 26.45
CA MET A 1 2.32 1.91 26.42
C MET A 1 3.08 2.07 27.72
N ASP A 2 3.18 1.00 28.50
CA ASP A 2 3.99 0.97 29.71
C ASP A 2 5.45 0.62 29.34
N LEU A 3 6.41 1.47 29.71
CA LEU A 3 7.83 1.27 29.37
C LEU A 3 8.46 0.12 30.16
N THR A 4 8.01 -0.11 31.38
CA THR A 4 8.51 -1.19 32.24
C THR A 4 8.11 -2.55 31.65
N GLU A 5 6.89 -2.68 31.16
CA GLU A 5 6.45 -3.90 30.47
C GLU A 5 7.22 -4.13 29.17
N PHE A 6 7.42 -3.08 28.36
CA PHE A 6 8.17 -3.15 27.11
C PHE A 6 9.60 -3.67 27.32
N LEU A 7 10.30 -3.14 28.34
CA LEU A 7 11.66 -3.54 28.68
C LEU A 7 11.72 -4.96 29.26
N ASN A 8 10.80 -5.33 30.15
CA ASN A 8 10.76 -6.67 30.76
C ASN A 8 10.54 -7.78 29.74
N ARG A 9 9.83 -7.50 28.63
CA ARG A 9 9.63 -8.46 27.54
C ARG A 9 10.80 -8.53 26.55
N GLY A 10 11.83 -7.69 26.69
CA GLY A 10 12.92 -7.59 25.72
C GLY A 10 12.45 -7.12 24.34
N ALA A 11 11.38 -6.33 24.28
CA ALA A 11 10.82 -5.88 23.01
C ALA A 11 11.78 -4.90 22.30
N THR A 12 11.83 -4.96 20.97
CA THR A 12 12.67 -4.08 20.15
C THR A 12 11.82 -3.03 19.43
N LEU A 13 12.19 -1.76 19.54
CA LEU A 13 11.60 -0.68 18.76
C LEU A 13 12.51 -0.38 17.56
N ARG A 14 11.98 -0.54 16.35
CA ARG A 14 12.66 -0.17 15.10
C ARG A 14 11.78 0.80 14.34
N THR A 15 12.32 1.97 14.01
CA THR A 15 11.69 2.87 13.05
C THR A 15 11.97 2.36 11.65
N ILE A 16 10.96 2.36 10.79
CA ILE A 16 11.09 2.00 9.38
C ILE A 16 10.48 3.10 8.53
N THR A 17 11.10 3.36 7.38
CA THR A 17 10.55 4.18 6.30
C THR A 17 10.47 3.31 5.04
N VAL A 18 10.52 3.90 3.85
CA VAL A 18 10.62 3.13 2.60
C VAL A 18 11.91 2.26 2.59
N GLY A 19 11.84 1.12 1.90
CA GLY A 19 12.98 0.21 1.77
C GLY A 19 13.97 0.63 0.68
N SER A 20 15.10 -0.07 0.62
CA SER A 20 16.06 0.06 -0.50
C SER A 20 15.45 -0.49 -1.79
N ARG A 21 16.09 -0.21 -2.94
CA ARG A 21 15.74 -0.85 -4.22
C ARG A 21 15.80 -2.38 -4.13
N GLY A 22 16.80 -2.93 -3.43
CA GLY A 22 16.94 -4.38 -3.25
C GLY A 22 15.78 -4.97 -2.45
N ASP A 23 15.29 -4.25 -1.43
CA ASP A 23 14.10 -4.64 -0.67
C ASP A 23 12.85 -4.62 -1.55
N PHE A 24 12.69 -3.57 -2.36
CA PHE A 24 11.59 -3.45 -3.32
C PHE A 24 11.57 -4.60 -4.34
N GLU A 25 12.72 -4.93 -4.94
CA GLU A 25 12.83 -6.04 -5.87
C GLU A 25 12.54 -7.39 -5.20
N ARG A 26 12.98 -7.57 -3.94
CA ARG A 26 12.69 -8.78 -3.16
C ARG A 26 11.20 -8.89 -2.84
N MET A 27 10.56 -7.79 -2.44
CA MET A 27 9.12 -7.71 -2.21
C MET A 27 8.34 -8.10 -3.47
N ASN A 28 8.68 -7.52 -4.63
CA ASN A 28 8.00 -7.81 -5.89
C ASN A 28 8.14 -9.27 -6.33
N ARG A 29 9.28 -9.91 -6.08
CA ARG A 29 9.45 -11.36 -6.33
C ARG A 29 8.49 -12.20 -5.50
N VAL A 30 8.29 -11.85 -4.22
CA VAL A 30 7.35 -12.54 -3.33
C VAL A 30 5.90 -12.30 -3.78
N ILE A 31 5.53 -11.04 -4.05
CA ILE A 31 4.19 -10.68 -4.57
C ILE A 31 3.86 -11.49 -5.81
N SER A 32 4.79 -11.55 -6.78
CA SER A 32 4.58 -12.26 -8.04
C SER A 32 4.48 -13.77 -7.83
N ARG A 33 5.36 -14.36 -7.01
CA ARG A 33 5.38 -15.81 -6.74
C ARG A 33 4.11 -16.31 -6.06
N HIS A 34 3.53 -15.50 -5.19
CA HIS A 34 2.37 -15.88 -4.39
C HIS A 34 1.08 -15.21 -4.88
N GLU A 35 1.12 -14.55 -6.04
CA GLU A 35 -0.02 -13.86 -6.65
C GLU A 35 -0.76 -12.95 -5.66
N LEU A 36 -0.01 -12.24 -4.81
CA LEU A 36 -0.59 -11.32 -3.84
C LEU A 36 -1.27 -10.17 -4.57
N ARG A 37 -2.58 -10.05 -4.42
CA ARG A 37 -3.38 -8.99 -5.05
C ARG A 37 -3.77 -7.95 -4.00
N PRO A 38 -3.40 -6.67 -4.17
CA PRO A 38 -3.90 -5.62 -3.30
C PRO A 38 -5.42 -5.49 -3.49
N VAL A 39 -6.13 -5.20 -2.41
CA VAL A 39 -7.52 -4.79 -2.52
C VAL A 39 -7.55 -3.38 -3.09
N ILE A 40 -8.16 -3.23 -4.27
CA ILE A 40 -8.40 -1.95 -4.92
C ILE A 40 -9.83 -1.54 -4.59
N ASP A 41 -9.97 -0.34 -4.02
CA ASP A 41 -11.27 0.23 -3.69
C ASP A 41 -11.90 0.91 -4.92
N ARG A 42 -11.11 1.76 -5.58
CA ARG A 42 -11.55 2.54 -6.73
C ARG A 42 -10.38 2.89 -7.65
N VAL A 43 -10.65 2.87 -8.95
CA VAL A 43 -9.75 3.34 -10.01
C VAL A 43 -10.34 4.59 -10.66
N PHE A 44 -9.56 5.66 -10.71
CA PHE A 44 -9.90 6.90 -11.42
C PHE A 44 -9.08 6.99 -12.71
N PRO A 45 -9.66 7.43 -13.83
CA PRO A 45 -8.88 7.79 -15.01
C PRO A 45 -8.01 9.03 -14.72
N PHE A 46 -6.94 9.21 -15.50
CA PHE A 46 -5.93 10.24 -15.23
C PHE A 46 -6.49 11.68 -15.23
N ASP A 47 -7.46 11.96 -16.08
CA ASP A 47 -8.20 13.23 -16.16
C ASP A 47 -9.03 13.51 -14.90
N GLU A 48 -9.39 12.48 -14.13
CA GLU A 48 -10.08 12.59 -12.84
C GLU A 48 -9.12 12.54 -11.62
N ALA A 49 -7.81 12.70 -11.83
CA ALA A 49 -6.85 12.74 -10.72
C ALA A 49 -7.26 13.70 -9.57
N PRO A 50 -7.77 14.93 -9.82
CA PRO A 50 -8.24 15.81 -8.76
C PRO A 50 -9.36 15.19 -7.90
N ALA A 51 -10.28 14.44 -8.50
CA ALA A 51 -11.36 13.76 -7.80
C ALA A 51 -10.82 12.61 -6.92
N ALA A 52 -9.82 11.87 -7.41
CA ALA A 52 -9.14 10.84 -6.62
C ALA A 52 -8.47 11.42 -5.36
N PHE A 53 -7.83 12.59 -5.47
CA PHE A 53 -7.23 13.30 -4.34
C PHE A 53 -8.27 13.86 -3.36
N ALA A 54 -9.46 14.26 -3.84
CA ALA A 54 -10.56 14.67 -2.99
C ALA A 54 -11.20 13.48 -2.23
N TYR A 55 -11.30 12.32 -2.89
CA TYR A 55 -11.87 11.08 -2.34
C TYR A 55 -10.98 10.44 -1.24
N PHE A 56 -9.67 10.39 -1.46
CA PHE A 56 -8.72 9.73 -0.54
C PHE A 56 -8.81 10.18 0.94
N PRO A 57 -8.84 11.49 1.28
CA PRO A 57 -8.88 11.95 2.67
C PRO A 57 -10.19 11.67 3.40
N GLU A 58 -11.27 11.28 2.71
CA GLU A 58 -12.53 10.88 3.34
C GLU A 58 -12.37 9.62 4.21
N ARG A 59 -11.32 8.82 3.97
CA ARG A 59 -11.00 7.55 4.68
C ARG A 59 -12.14 6.53 4.69
N THR A 60 -13.09 6.66 3.77
CA THR A 60 -14.19 5.70 3.55
C THR A 60 -13.76 4.52 2.67
N HIS A 61 -12.63 4.65 1.96
CA HIS A 61 -12.09 3.63 1.07
C HIS A 61 -11.50 2.44 1.82
N PHE A 62 -11.70 1.23 1.30
CA PHE A 62 -11.07 0.01 1.81
C PHE A 62 -9.99 -0.50 0.85
N GLY A 63 -8.72 -0.24 1.18
CA GLY A 63 -7.58 -0.68 0.38
C GLY A 63 -6.92 0.46 -0.37
N LYS A 64 -6.65 0.28 -1.66
CA LYS A 64 -5.92 1.24 -2.50
C LYS A 64 -6.87 2.04 -3.40
N VAL A 65 -6.65 3.35 -3.46
CA VAL A 65 -7.21 4.22 -4.50
C VAL A 65 -6.15 4.36 -5.60
N VAL A 66 -6.52 4.09 -6.85
CA VAL A 66 -5.60 4.05 -7.99
C VAL A 66 -5.98 5.12 -9.00
N ILE A 67 -4.98 5.81 -9.57
CA ILE A 67 -5.15 6.66 -10.74
C ILE A 67 -4.49 5.94 -11.92
N THR A 68 -5.26 5.69 -12.98
CA THR A 68 -4.78 4.96 -14.15
C THR A 68 -4.36 5.91 -15.27
N HIS A 69 -3.13 5.72 -15.78
CA HIS A 69 -2.57 6.53 -16.87
C HIS A 69 -2.82 5.93 -18.27
N ARG A 70 -3.49 4.77 -18.32
CA ARG A 70 -3.94 4.07 -19.52
C ARG A 70 -5.12 3.16 -19.15
N PRO A 71 -5.92 2.65 -20.09
CA PRO A 71 -6.92 1.64 -19.79
C PRO A 71 -6.27 0.44 -19.06
N PRO A 72 -6.85 -0.07 -17.97
CA PRO A 72 -6.33 -1.25 -17.29
C PRO A 72 -6.29 -2.45 -18.23
N ALA A 73 -5.32 -3.35 -18.03
CA ALA A 73 -5.26 -4.59 -18.80
C ALA A 73 -6.52 -5.44 -18.52
N PRO A 74 -7.00 -6.25 -19.48
CA PRO A 74 -8.11 -7.17 -19.25
C PRO A 74 -7.84 -8.07 -18.03
N GLY A 75 -8.79 -8.10 -17.09
CA GLY A 75 -8.66 -8.89 -15.85
C GLY A 75 -7.83 -8.25 -14.74
N TYR A 76 -7.39 -7.00 -14.90
CA TYR A 76 -6.97 -6.17 -13.76
C TYR A 76 -8.20 -5.87 -12.90
N PRO A 77 -8.12 -6.06 -11.56
CA PRO A 77 -9.23 -5.73 -10.67
C PRO A 77 -9.68 -4.28 -10.78
#